data_AF-A0A172WP44-F1
#
_entry.id   AF-A0A172WP44-F1
#
_cell.length_a   1.000
_cell.length_b   1.000
_cell.length_c   1.000
_cell.angle_alpha   90.00
_cell.angle_beta   90.00
_cell.angle_gamma   90.00
#
_symmetry.space_group_name_H-M   'P 1'
#
loop_
_entity.id
_entity.type
_entity.pdbx_description
1 polymer ?
#
loop_
_entity_poly.entity_id
_entity_poly.type
_entity_poly.pdbx_seq_one_letter_code
_entity_poly.pdbx_strand_id
1 'polypeptide(L)'
;MSIEQTTLNRAQSITSILSAVAIPIVIAIVGWWVQSSISDESIKKDYVQMAIGILNSPDKQKDDEMRKWAVAILDKNSPVPFSANLREKLEQGSTVIMPSFPSPPEILMKPPLALEALPEQETVTVRDMLISTVENYGRCRENALTLEYLQKWLVEVKAIYESP
;
A
#
# COMPACT_ATOMS: atom_id res chain seq x y z
N MET A 1 4.03 37.09 62.30
CA MET A 1 3.56 37.01 60.90
C MET A 1 4.59 36.33 59.96
N SER A 2 5.68 35.73 60.46
CA SER A 2 6.74 35.11 59.66
C SER A 2 6.67 33.58 59.56
N ILE A 3 6.03 32.90 60.52
CA ILE A 3 5.97 31.42 60.57
C ILE A 3 4.92 30.85 59.60
N GLU A 4 3.78 31.53 59.42
CA GLU A 4 2.76 31.08 58.47
C GLU A 4 3.22 31.19 57.01
N GLN A 5 4.04 32.19 56.69
CA GLN A 5 4.56 32.35 55.33
C GLN A 5 5.55 31.23 54.96
N THR A 6 6.30 30.69 55.94
CA THR A 6 7.28 29.63 55.67
C THR A 6 6.62 28.26 55.45
N THR A 7 5.51 27.97 56.12
CA THR A 7 4.77 26.71 55.93
C THR A 7 3.97 26.71 54.63
N LEU A 8 3.34 27.84 54.27
CA LEU A 8 2.70 28.01 52.97
C LEU A 8 3.68 27.87 51.80
N ASN A 9 4.85 28.50 51.88
CA ASN A 9 5.87 28.42 50.82
C ASN A 9 6.45 27.01 50.67
N ARG A 10 6.58 26.24 51.76
CA ARG A 10 7.01 24.83 51.72
C ARG A 10 5.95 23.94 51.08
N ALA A 11 4.67 24.11 51.43
CA ALA A 11 3.57 23.38 50.82
C ALA A 11 3.46 23.68 49.30
N GLN A 12 3.62 24.94 48.92
CA GLN A 12 3.63 25.36 47.51
C GLN A 12 4.82 24.77 46.73
N SER A 13 6.01 24.77 47.33
CA SER A 13 7.21 24.20 46.71
C SER A 13 7.12 22.67 46.53
N ILE A 14 6.58 21.95 47.52
CA ILE A 14 6.34 20.50 47.42
C ILE A 14 5.33 20.21 46.30
N THR A 15 4.26 21.01 46.19
CA THR A 15 3.24 20.84 45.14
C THR A 15 3.79 21.13 43.75
N SER A 16 4.69 22.12 43.63
CA SER A 16 5.35 22.44 42.36
C SER A 16 6.32 21.35 41.90
N ILE A 17 7.12 20.79 42.82
CA ILE A 17 8.01 19.66 42.53
C ILE A 17 7.20 18.41 42.17
N LEU A 18 6.13 18.13 42.92
CA LEU A 18 5.25 16.99 42.65
C LEU A 18 4.60 17.12 41.26
N SER A 19 4.13 18.32 40.89
CA SER A 19 3.57 18.59 39.56
C SER A 19 4.60 18.46 38.45
N ALA A 20 5.82 18.95 38.67
CA ALA A 20 6.91 18.88 37.70
C ALA A 20 7.32 17.43 37.39
N VAL A 21 7.17 16.51 38.35
CA VAL A 21 7.43 15.07 38.18
C VAL A 21 6.19 14.32 37.68
N ALA A 22 4.99 14.72 38.10
CA ALA A 22 3.74 14.06 37.73
C ALA A 22 3.44 14.18 36.23
N ILE A 23 3.69 15.34 35.61
CA ILE A 23 3.39 15.55 34.19
C ILE A 23 4.16 14.56 33.29
N PRO A 24 5.50 14.41 33.39
CA PRO A 24 6.23 13.41 32.63
C PRO A 24 5.75 11.97 32.86
N ILE A 25 5.39 11.61 34.10
CA ILE A 25 4.92 10.26 34.43
C ILE A 25 3.59 9.97 33.74
N VAL A 26 2.65 10.91 33.75
CA VAL A 26 1.35 10.74 33.08
C VAL A 26 1.54 10.58 31.58
N ILE A 27 2.37 11.42 30.95
CA ILE A 27 2.67 11.33 29.52
C ILE A 27 3.32 9.97 29.20
N ALA A 28 4.23 9.48 30.04
CA ALA A 28 4.86 8.18 29.84
C ALA A 28 3.86 7.02 29.90
N ILE A 29 2.93 7.03 30.86
CA ILE A 29 1.91 5.97 31.00
C ILE A 29 0.94 6.01 29.81
N VAL A 30 0.41 7.18 29.47
CA VAL A 30 -0.52 7.34 28.33
C VAL A 30 0.17 7.00 27.02
N GLY A 31 1.40 7.48 26.84
CA GLY A 31 2.22 7.18 25.67
C GLY A 31 2.49 5.69 25.51
N TRP A 32 2.84 5.00 26.59
CA TRP A 32 3.05 3.54 26.56
C TRP A 32 1.76 2.79 26.20
N TRP A 33 0.62 3.19 26.75
CA TRP A 33 -0.67 2.53 26.48
C TRP A 33 -1.09 2.68 25.00
N VAL A 34 -0.99 3.91 24.47
CA VAL A 34 -1.31 4.20 23.06
C VAL A 34 -0.32 3.47 22.13
N GLN A 35 0.97 3.55 22.42
CA GLN A 35 2.00 2.92 21.60
C GLN A 35 1.86 1.39 21.56
N SER A 36 1.48 0.76 22.68
CA SER A 36 1.28 -0.69 22.74
C SER A 36 0.10 -1.11 21.86
N SER A 37 -1.00 -0.37 21.91
CA SER A 37 -2.20 -0.65 21.10
C SER A 37 -1.91 -0.53 19.60
N ILE A 38 -1.19 0.51 19.19
CA ILE A 38 -0.78 0.72 17.80
C ILE A 38 0.18 -0.37 17.32
N SER A 39 1.13 -0.77 18.18
CA SER A 39 2.11 -1.80 17.83
C SER A 39 1.45 -3.17 17.60
N ASP A 40 0.48 -3.54 18.45
CA ASP A 40 -0.24 -4.81 18.32
C ASP A 40 -1.06 -4.88 17.02
N GLU A 41 -1.70 -3.78 16.60
CA GLU A 41 -2.43 -3.70 15.33
C GLU A 41 -1.48 -3.75 14.12
N SER A 42 -0.34 -3.06 14.19
CA SER A 42 0.68 -3.11 13.13
C SER A 42 1.20 -4.53 12.92
N ILE A 43 1.51 -5.24 14.01
CA ILE A 43 1.99 -6.63 13.95
C ILE A 43 0.95 -7.54 13.31
N LYS A 44 -0.33 -7.41 13.66
CA LYS A 44 -1.43 -8.18 13.03
C LYS A 44 -1.52 -7.92 11.54
N LYS A 45 -1.41 -6.65 11.11
CA LYS A 45 -1.42 -6.26 9.70
C LYS A 45 -0.25 -6.91 8.94
N ASP A 46 0.95 -6.89 9.50
CA ASP A 46 2.15 -7.46 8.87
C ASP A 46 2.00 -8.99 8.69
N TYR A 47 1.45 -9.69 9.70
CA TYR A 47 1.16 -11.13 9.58
C TYR A 47 0.10 -11.43 8.51
N VAL A 48 -0.97 -10.63 8.43
CA VAL A 48 -2.02 -10.78 7.40
C VAL A 48 -1.44 -10.54 6.00
N GLN A 49 -0.61 -9.52 5.82
CA GLN A 49 0.04 -9.24 4.54
C GLN A 49 0.99 -10.38 4.12
N MET A 50 1.76 -10.91 5.07
CA MET A 50 2.63 -12.07 4.84
C MET A 50 1.82 -13.31 4.43
N ALA A 51 0.71 -13.58 5.13
CA ALA A 51 -0.18 -14.69 4.81
C ALA A 51 -0.80 -14.56 3.40
N ILE A 52 -1.23 -13.36 3.00
CA ILE A 52 -1.72 -13.08 1.63
C ILE A 52 -0.61 -13.35 0.61
N GLY A 53 0.63 -12.90 0.86
CA GLY A 53 1.77 -13.15 -0.01
C GLY A 53 2.05 -14.63 -0.23
N ILE A 54 1.99 -15.43 0.85
CA ILE A 54 2.14 -16.90 0.77
C ILE A 54 1.02 -17.52 -0.07
N LEU A 55 -0.25 -17.14 0.18
CA LEU A 55 -1.38 -17.74 -0.52
C LEU A 55 -1.44 -17.39 -2.02
N ASN A 56 -0.95 -16.20 -2.38
CA ASN A 56 -0.89 -15.72 -3.76
C ASN A 56 0.37 -16.16 -4.52
N SER A 57 1.30 -16.86 -3.87
CA SER A 57 2.51 -17.35 -4.53
C SER A 57 2.18 -18.46 -5.55
N PRO A 58 2.76 -18.44 -6.77
CA PRO A 58 2.44 -19.37 -7.86
C PRO A 58 2.92 -20.80 -7.61
N ASP A 59 3.85 -20.98 -6.67
CA ASP A 59 4.40 -22.28 -6.27
C ASP A 59 3.40 -23.05 -5.38
N LYS A 60 2.32 -23.55 -6.00
CA LYS A 60 1.25 -24.34 -5.35
C LYS A 60 1.72 -25.58 -4.59
N GLN A 61 2.97 -26.01 -4.75
CA GLN A 61 3.46 -27.32 -4.31
C GLN A 61 4.61 -27.26 -3.30
N LYS A 62 5.17 -26.09 -2.97
CA LYS A 62 6.44 -26.06 -2.23
C LYS A 62 6.30 -26.06 -0.72
N ASP A 63 5.15 -25.72 -0.15
CA ASP A 63 4.99 -25.79 1.30
C ASP A 63 3.51 -25.75 1.76
N ASP A 64 2.88 -26.93 1.84
CA ASP A 64 1.51 -27.09 2.35
C ASP A 64 1.38 -26.59 3.80
N GLU A 65 2.46 -26.65 4.60
CA GLU A 65 2.44 -26.18 5.98
C GLU A 65 2.43 -24.66 6.06
N MET A 66 3.22 -23.97 5.22
CA MET A 66 3.14 -22.50 5.14
C MET A 66 1.78 -22.02 4.67
N ARG A 67 1.13 -22.72 3.73
CA ARG A 67 -0.23 -22.37 3.29
C ARG A 67 -1.25 -22.55 4.42
N LYS A 68 -1.18 -23.65 5.18
CA LYS A 68 -2.02 -23.87 6.37
C LYS A 68 -1.80 -22.80 7.43
N TRP A 69 -0.55 -22.43 7.68
CA TRP A 69 -0.22 -21.31 8.57
C TRP A 69 -0.86 -20.01 8.09
N ALA A 70 -0.72 -19.68 6.80
CA ALA A 70 -1.29 -18.47 6.23
C ALA A 70 -2.83 -18.44 6.36
N VAL A 71 -3.52 -19.55 6.08
CA VAL A 71 -4.98 -19.66 6.28
C VAL A 71 -5.36 -19.48 7.75
N ALA A 72 -4.62 -20.08 8.68
CA ALA A 72 -4.87 -19.94 10.11
C ALA A 72 -4.68 -18.49 10.62
N ILE A 73 -3.66 -17.78 10.10
CA ILE A 73 -3.44 -16.37 10.41
C ILE A 73 -4.60 -15.52 9.90
N LEU A 74 -5.06 -15.73 8.66
CA LEU A 74 -6.18 -14.98 8.11
C LEU A 74 -7.48 -15.25 8.86
N ASP A 75 -7.77 -16.51 9.15
CA ASP A 75 -8.98 -16.91 9.87
C ASP A 75 -9.01 -16.34 11.31
N LYS A 76 -7.88 -16.37 12.02
CA LYS A 76 -7.75 -15.82 13.38
C LYS A 76 -7.92 -14.31 13.44
N ASN A 77 -7.50 -13.59 12.39
CA ASN A 77 -7.59 -12.13 12.32
C ASN A 77 -8.86 -11.65 11.60
N SER A 78 -9.68 -12.56 11.06
CA SER A 78 -10.94 -12.22 10.40
C SER A 78 -12.06 -12.01 11.44
N PRO A 79 -12.83 -10.91 11.37
CA PRO A 79 -14.04 -10.74 12.18
C PRO A 79 -15.10 -11.81 11.91
N VAL A 80 -15.07 -12.44 10.72
CA VAL A 80 -15.99 -13.50 10.30
C VAL A 80 -15.18 -14.76 10.03
N PRO A 81 -15.42 -15.88 10.75
CA PRO A 81 -14.66 -17.10 10.57
C PRO A 81 -14.89 -17.69 9.17
N PHE A 82 -13.83 -18.24 8.59
CA PHE A 82 -13.91 -18.87 7.27
C PHE A 82 -14.69 -20.18 7.33
N SER A 83 -15.46 -20.46 6.27
CA SER A 83 -16.10 -21.76 6.12
C SER A 83 -15.06 -22.86 5.85
N ALA A 84 -15.37 -24.10 6.24
CA ALA A 84 -14.47 -25.24 6.02
C ALA A 84 -14.07 -25.39 4.53
N ASN A 85 -15.03 -25.19 3.63
CA ASN A 85 -14.81 -25.25 2.18
C ASN A 85 -13.84 -24.15 1.69
N LEU A 86 -13.92 -22.93 2.24
CA LEU A 86 -13.03 -21.84 1.88
C LEU A 86 -11.60 -22.09 2.38
N ARG A 87 -11.45 -22.59 3.62
CA ARG A 87 -10.14 -22.95 4.18
C ARG A 87 -9.45 -24.00 3.32
N GLU A 88 -10.15 -25.07 2.98
CA GLU A 88 -9.63 -26.15 2.15
C GLU A 88 -9.21 -25.63 0.76
N LYS A 89 -10.02 -24.78 0.13
CA LYS A 89 -9.68 -24.18 -1.19
C LYS A 89 -8.44 -23.28 -1.14
N LEU A 90 -8.26 -22.53 -0.06
CA LEU A 90 -7.11 -21.64 0.13
C LEU A 90 -5.83 -22.45 0.42
N GLU A 91 -5.95 -23.48 1.26
CA GLU A 91 -4.86 -24.44 1.52
C GLU A 91 -4.42 -25.13 0.23
N GLN A 92 -5.36 -25.60 -0.59
CA GLN A 92 -5.10 -26.27 -1.88
C GLN A 92 -4.65 -25.31 -3.01
N GLY A 93 -4.66 -23.99 -2.79
CA GLY A 93 -4.32 -23.00 -3.83
C GLY A 93 -5.25 -22.99 -5.03
N SER A 94 -6.50 -23.34 -4.80
CA SER A 94 -7.59 -23.28 -5.79
C SER A 94 -8.27 -21.91 -5.84
N THR A 95 -7.95 -21.01 -4.90
CA THR A 95 -8.51 -19.66 -4.81
C THR A 95 -7.39 -18.67 -4.51
N VAL A 96 -7.40 -17.55 -5.23
CA VAL A 96 -6.46 -16.45 -5.07
C VAL A 96 -7.18 -15.33 -4.32
N ILE A 97 -6.58 -14.83 -3.25
CA ILE A 97 -7.07 -13.65 -2.53
C ILE A 97 -6.39 -12.44 -3.16
N MET A 98 -6.80 -12.11 -4.38
CA MET A 98 -6.41 -10.83 -4.97
C MET A 98 -7.54 -9.83 -4.74
N PRO A 99 -7.26 -8.64 -4.20
CA PRO A 99 -8.18 -7.53 -4.42
C PRO A 99 -8.38 -7.42 -5.93
N SER A 100 -9.63 -7.43 -6.38
CA SER A 100 -9.91 -7.30 -7.81
C SER A 100 -9.54 -5.89 -8.23
N PHE A 101 -8.31 -5.71 -8.69
CA PHE A 101 -7.97 -4.48 -9.40
C PHE A 101 -8.80 -4.48 -10.69
N PRO A 102 -9.59 -3.41 -10.95
CA PRO A 102 -10.24 -3.29 -12.23
C PRO A 102 -9.14 -3.30 -13.30
N SER A 103 -9.32 -4.06 -14.38
CA SER A 103 -8.39 -3.97 -15.51
C SER A 103 -8.48 -2.58 -16.14
N PRO A 104 -7.38 -2.00 -16.62
CA PRO A 104 -7.43 -0.75 -17.36
C PRO A 104 -8.36 -0.87 -18.58
N PRO A 105 -9.01 0.24 -19.00
CA PRO A 105 -9.75 0.27 -20.25
C PRO A 105 -8.91 -0.29 -21.41
N GLU A 106 -9.51 -1.15 -22.23
CA GLU A 106 -8.82 -1.89 -23.30
C GLU A 106 -8.09 -0.96 -24.30
N ILE A 107 -8.62 0.24 -24.50
CA ILE A 107 -8.01 1.29 -25.35
C ILE A 107 -6.60 1.65 -24.87
N LEU A 108 -6.37 1.66 -23.55
CA LEU A 108 -5.08 2.00 -22.93
C LEU A 108 -4.09 0.82 -22.92
N MET A 109 -4.57 -0.39 -23.22
CA MET A 109 -3.76 -1.61 -23.23
C MET A 109 -3.22 -1.96 -24.62
N LYS A 110 -3.58 -1.18 -25.65
CA LYS A 110 -3.01 -1.34 -26.99
C LYS A 110 -1.50 -1.06 -26.95
N PRO A 111 -0.67 -1.82 -27.68
CA PRO A 111 0.75 -1.56 -27.74
C PRO A 111 1.02 -0.18 -28.35
N PRO A 112 2.11 0.51 -27.94
CA PRO A 112 2.46 1.80 -28.49
C PRO A 112 2.70 1.68 -30.00
N LEU A 113 2.27 2.70 -30.74
CA LEU A 113 2.51 2.79 -32.18
C LEU A 113 4.02 2.86 -32.41
N ALA A 114 4.56 1.89 -33.15
CA ALA A 114 5.96 1.88 -33.55
C ALA A 114 6.24 3.03 -34.51
N LEU A 115 7.46 3.56 -34.45
CA LEU A 115 7.96 4.52 -35.42
C LEU A 115 8.12 3.85 -36.78
N GLU A 116 7.75 4.56 -37.83
CA GLU A 116 7.98 4.12 -39.21
C GLU A 116 9.36 4.58 -39.66
N ALA A 117 10.15 3.61 -40.13
CA ALA A 117 11.41 3.89 -40.79
C ALA A 117 11.15 4.63 -42.11
N LEU A 118 12.17 5.37 -42.57
CA LEU A 118 12.14 5.95 -43.91
C LEU A 118 11.97 4.85 -44.96
N PRO A 119 11.28 5.14 -46.08
CA PRO A 119 11.09 4.15 -47.13
C PRO A 119 12.42 3.64 -47.66
N GLU A 120 12.54 2.32 -47.82
CA GLU A 120 13.70 1.68 -48.45
C GLU A 120 13.68 1.96 -49.97
N GLN A 121 14.19 3.12 -50.35
CA GLN A 121 14.32 3.57 -51.74
C GLN A 121 15.76 4.00 -52.01
N GLU A 122 16.21 3.88 -53.26
CA GLU A 122 17.60 4.17 -53.67
C GLU A 122 18.01 5.63 -53.39
N THR A 123 17.06 6.55 -53.42
CA THR A 123 17.26 7.96 -53.01
C THR A 123 16.12 8.43 -52.11
N VAL A 124 16.41 8.69 -50.85
CA VAL A 124 15.47 9.34 -49.92
C VAL A 124 15.42 10.83 -50.22
N THR A 125 14.24 11.38 -50.52
CA THR A 125 14.10 12.82 -50.74
C THR A 125 13.88 13.57 -49.43
N VAL A 126 14.20 14.87 -49.41
CA VAL A 126 13.91 15.76 -48.26
C VAL A 126 12.42 15.76 -47.94
N ARG A 127 11.55 15.61 -48.96
CA ARG A 127 10.11 15.51 -48.77
C ARG A 127 9.74 14.26 -47.95
N ASP A 128 10.34 13.12 -48.25
CA ASP A 128 10.09 11.86 -47.53
C ASP A 128 10.55 11.96 -46.07
N MET A 129 11.69 12.61 -45.84
CA MET A 129 12.18 12.89 -44.49
C MET A 129 11.21 13.78 -43.70
N LEU A 130 10.70 14.85 -44.32
CA LEU A 130 9.74 15.76 -43.69
C LEU A 130 8.43 15.04 -43.35
N ILE A 131 7.88 14.25 -44.28
CA ILE A 131 6.65 13.48 -44.07
C ILE A 131 6.83 12.49 -42.93
N SER A 132 7.87 11.64 -42.99
CA SER A 132 8.17 10.64 -41.95
C SER A 132 8.38 11.28 -40.58
N THR A 133 9.05 12.43 -40.51
CA THR A 133 9.23 13.16 -39.25
C THR A 133 7.90 13.62 -38.65
N VAL A 134 7.00 14.17 -39.48
CA VAL A 134 5.68 14.64 -39.02
C VAL A 134 4.81 13.46 -38.58
N GLU A 135 4.80 12.37 -39.34
CA GLU A 135 4.03 11.16 -39.01
C GLU A 135 4.53 10.50 -37.72
N ASN A 136 5.85 10.35 -37.57
CA ASN A 136 6.46 9.81 -36.36
C ASN A 136 6.22 10.71 -35.14
N TYR A 137 6.22 12.03 -35.32
CA TYR A 137 5.83 12.96 -34.26
C TYR A 137 4.37 12.76 -33.82
N GLY A 138 3.46 12.54 -34.78
CA GLY A 138 2.06 12.18 -34.50
C GLY A 138 1.94 10.92 -33.65
N ARG A 139 2.64 9.84 -34.04
CA ARG A 139 2.69 8.56 -33.30
C ARG A 139 3.23 8.74 -31.88
N CYS A 140 4.33 9.49 -31.73
CA CYS A 140 4.89 9.82 -30.41
C CYS A 140 3.88 10.54 -29.52
N ARG A 141 3.15 11.50 -30.08
CA ARG A 141 2.14 12.26 -29.34
C ARG A 141 0.98 11.37 -28.87
N GLU A 142 0.49 10.47 -29.71
CA GLU A 142 -0.58 9.53 -29.35
C GLU A 142 -0.14 8.55 -28.25
N ASN A 143 1.08 8.02 -28.36
CA ASN A 143 1.67 7.17 -27.33
C ASN A 143 1.80 7.92 -25.99
N ALA A 144 2.23 9.19 -26.03
CA ALA A 144 2.34 10.03 -24.83
C ALA A 144 0.98 10.28 -24.16
N LEU A 145 -0.06 10.59 -24.94
CA LEU A 145 -1.42 10.77 -24.41
C LEU A 145 -1.94 9.49 -23.78
N THR A 146 -1.75 8.34 -24.44
CA THR A 146 -2.18 7.03 -23.92
C THR A 146 -1.50 6.73 -22.59
N LEU A 147 -0.20 7.00 -22.48
CA LEU A 147 0.55 6.84 -21.24
C LEU A 147 0.04 7.77 -20.13
N GLU A 148 -0.24 9.04 -20.45
CA GLU A 148 -0.77 10.01 -19.48
C GLU A 148 -2.13 9.54 -18.92
N TYR A 149 -3.03 9.07 -19.79
CA TYR A 149 -4.32 8.52 -19.35
C TYR A 149 -4.15 7.27 -18.49
N LEU A 150 -3.22 6.37 -18.84
CA LEU A 150 -2.94 5.18 -18.03
C LEU A 150 -2.41 5.56 -16.64
N GLN A 151 -1.51 6.54 -16.56
CA GLN A 151 -0.99 7.05 -15.29
C GLN A 151 -2.09 7.68 -14.44
N LYS A 152 -2.95 8.51 -15.06
CA LYS A 152 -4.10 9.11 -14.37
C LYS A 152 -5.05 8.04 -13.82
N TRP A 153 -5.38 7.04 -14.63
CA TRP A 153 -6.22 5.93 -14.21
C TRP A 153 -5.60 5.16 -13.04
N LEU A 154 -4.29 4.90 -13.05
CA LEU A 154 -3.60 4.24 -11.93
C LEU A 154 -3.70 5.05 -10.63
N VAL A 155 -3.58 6.38 -10.71
CA VAL A 155 -3.73 7.27 -9.55
C VAL A 155 -5.16 7.23 -9.01
N GLU A 156 -6.17 7.29 -9.89
CA GLU A 156 -7.58 7.21 -9.50
C GLU A 156 -7.92 5.87 -8.83
N VAL A 157 -7.45 4.75 -9.41
CA VAL A 157 -7.60 3.42 -8.81
C VAL A 157 -6.92 3.37 -7.44
N LYS A 158 -5.67 3.81 -7.35
CA LYS A 158 -4.94 3.83 -6.08
C LYS A 158 -5.69 4.61 -4.99
N ALA A 159 -6.26 5.76 -5.32
CA ALA A 159 -7.04 6.57 -4.37
C ALA A 159 -8.29 5.84 -3.85
N ILE A 160 -8.94 5.01 -4.66
CA ILE A 160 -10.11 4.21 -4.25
C ILE A 160 -9.71 3.13 -3.23
N TYR A 161 -8.56 2.47 -3.42
CA TYR A 161 -8.14 1.34 -2.59
C TYR A 161 -7.27 1.73 -1.38
N GLU A 162 -6.68 2.91 -1.38
CA GLU A 162 -5.88 3.45 -0.25
C GLU A 162 -6.63 4.50 0.59
N SER A 163 -7.91 4.76 0.31
CA SER A 163 -8.73 5.62 1.18
C SER A 163 -8.93 4.98 2.57
N PRO A 164 -8.77 5.76 3.66
CA PRO A 164 -8.81 5.26 5.05
C PRO A 164 -10.15 4.70 5.49
#